data_AF-A0A849BQ32-F1
#
_entry.id   AF-A0A849BQ32-F1
#
_cell.length_a   1.000
_cell.length_b   1.000
_cell.length_c   1.000
_cell.angle_alpha   90.00
_cell.angle_beta   90.00
_cell.angle_gamma   90.00
#
_symmetry.space_group_name_H-M   'P 1'
#
loop_
_entity.id
_entity.type
_entity.pdbx_description
1 polymer ?
#
loop_
_entity_poly.entity_id
_entity_poly.type
_entity_poly.pdbx_seq_one_letter_code
_entity_poly.pdbx_strand_id
1 'polypeptide(L)'
;MSVVDRVPERAPRPTATRWMDGARVLAIVAVVLIHLLAPVVEGRGVPVGSAGWWVANALDAGTRWCVPVFVMISGALALDPGRTARPREYFRRRAARIGIPLVVWTVLYLLFRAYVLGADLTPADAAADVAAGAPFLQLYFLYVLAGLVLATPFLKVVTRHATWRMSLGLAVVLLGLGVLDQVLAFAGGVGEANAATRFLPFAGYYVLGWCLRDVLVRGRGLALARVGLWTSLALTALAAGATGYGSLGRYAYDFLSPTVVVASTCAYLLLHRGLDRAPRRVGTALARWAPYAFGVFLVHGALVYGLRAVTGPPDSLAEVLGTVLLLLPAHLLAATALTWVLLQVPYVRAALGESARRPPRRAAA
;
A
#
# COMPACT_ATOMS: atom_id res chain seq x y z
N MET A 1 -26.87 19.35 -20.83
CA MET A 1 -25.50 19.11 -20.31
C MET A 1 -25.45 17.71 -19.71
N SER A 2 -24.61 16.85 -20.27
CA SER A 2 -24.32 15.54 -19.71
C SER A 2 -23.64 15.69 -18.33
N VAL A 3 -23.64 14.63 -17.53
CA VAL A 3 -22.89 14.59 -16.26
C VAL A 3 -21.40 14.86 -16.48
N VAL A 4 -20.87 14.43 -17.64
CA VAL A 4 -19.47 14.62 -18.03
C VAL A 4 -19.13 16.10 -18.25
N ASP A 5 -20.07 16.91 -18.75
CA ASP A 5 -19.89 18.35 -18.99
C ASP A 5 -19.76 19.16 -17.68
N ARG A 6 -20.12 18.56 -16.54
CA ARG A 6 -19.97 19.17 -15.21
C ARG A 6 -18.57 18.98 -14.62
N VAL A 7 -17.74 18.13 -15.24
CA VAL A 7 -16.35 17.88 -14.78
C VAL A 7 -15.42 18.94 -15.39
N PRO A 8 -14.69 19.74 -14.59
CA PRO A 8 -13.80 20.77 -15.12
C PRO A 8 -12.67 20.21 -16.00
N GLU A 9 -12.21 20.98 -16.99
CA GLU A 9 -11.07 20.58 -17.82
C GLU A 9 -9.71 20.74 -17.13
N ARG A 10 -9.62 21.70 -16.20
CA ARG A 10 -8.37 22.05 -15.50
C ARG A 10 -8.38 21.51 -14.08
N ALA A 11 -7.20 21.08 -13.63
CA ALA A 11 -7.00 20.67 -12.25
C ALA A 11 -7.21 21.85 -11.27
N PRO A 12 -7.53 21.57 -9.99
CA PRO A 12 -7.46 22.58 -8.93
C PRO A 12 -6.06 23.21 -8.82
N ARG A 13 -5.98 24.35 -8.12
CA ARG A 13 -4.68 25.01 -7.86
C ARG A 13 -3.76 24.09 -7.03
N PRO A 14 -2.44 24.05 -7.32
CA PRO A 14 -1.51 23.21 -6.59
C PRO A 14 -1.53 23.42 -5.08
N THR A 15 -1.47 22.33 -4.31
CA THR A 15 -1.35 22.35 -2.85
C THR A 15 0.02 21.85 -2.40
N ALA A 16 0.37 22.08 -1.13
CA ALA A 16 1.63 21.57 -0.59
C ALA A 16 1.60 20.04 -0.49
N THR A 17 2.68 19.35 -0.88
CA THR A 17 2.72 17.88 -0.84
C THR A 17 3.22 17.30 0.49
N ARG A 18 3.44 18.13 1.51
CA ARG A 18 4.01 17.71 2.82
C ARG A 18 3.12 16.72 3.57
N TRP A 19 1.81 16.78 3.35
CA TRP A 19 0.85 15.85 3.95
C TRP A 19 1.10 14.39 3.54
N MET A 20 1.70 14.16 2.36
CA MET A 20 1.92 12.82 1.83
C MET A 20 2.92 12.01 2.66
N ASP A 21 3.87 12.66 3.34
CA ASP A 21 4.78 11.99 4.25
C ASP A 21 4.02 11.41 5.46
N GLY A 22 3.08 12.18 6.01
CA GLY A 22 2.19 11.70 7.06
C GLY A 22 1.26 10.58 6.59
N ALA A 23 0.71 10.70 5.37
CA ALA A 23 -0.16 9.67 4.82
C ALA A 23 0.60 8.34 4.60
N ARG A 24 1.86 8.37 4.17
CA ARG A 24 2.72 7.17 4.09
C ARG A 24 2.97 6.53 5.45
N VAL A 25 3.19 7.33 6.49
CA VAL A 25 3.39 6.82 7.85
C VAL A 25 2.12 6.13 8.35
N LEU A 26 0.95 6.74 8.16
CA LEU A 26 -0.31 6.13 8.54
C LEU A 26 -0.61 4.86 7.72
N ALA A 27 -0.28 4.87 6.43
CA ALA A 27 -0.43 3.70 5.57
C ALA A 27 0.51 2.55 5.99
N ILE A 28 1.78 2.80 6.37
CA ILE A 28 2.65 1.71 6.83
C ILE A 28 2.19 1.11 8.17
N VAL A 29 1.66 1.95 9.07
CA VAL A 29 1.05 1.46 10.32
C VAL A 29 -0.13 0.53 10.02
N ALA A 30 -0.99 0.93 9.08
CA ALA A 30 -2.11 0.12 8.63
C ALA A 30 -1.67 -1.21 7.99
N VAL A 31 -0.62 -1.22 7.16
CA VAL A 31 -0.05 -2.47 6.58
C VAL A 31 0.40 -3.43 7.67
N VAL A 32 1.13 -2.94 8.67
CA VAL A 32 1.62 -3.79 9.78
C VAL A 32 0.44 -4.34 10.59
N LEU A 33 -0.59 -3.53 10.82
CA LEU A 33 -1.80 -3.96 11.54
C LEU A 33 -2.55 -5.07 10.79
N ILE A 34 -2.72 -4.96 9.46
CA ILE A 34 -3.31 -6.03 8.64
C ILE A 34 -2.57 -7.34 8.88
N HIS A 35 -1.23 -7.35 8.81
CA HIS A 35 -0.47 -8.60 8.95
C HIS A 35 -0.42 -9.15 10.37
N LEU A 36 -0.52 -8.30 11.39
CA LEU A 36 -0.65 -8.75 12.79
C LEU A 36 -1.97 -9.45 13.06
N LEU A 37 -3.04 -9.05 12.36
CA LEU A 37 -4.40 -9.57 12.50
C LEU A 37 -4.76 -10.64 11.46
N ALA A 38 -3.99 -10.78 10.38
CA ALA A 38 -4.25 -11.71 9.29
C ALA A 38 -4.52 -13.15 9.75
N PRO A 39 -3.76 -13.75 10.70
CA PRO A 39 -4.09 -15.09 11.18
C PRO A 39 -5.50 -15.20 11.76
N VAL A 40 -5.94 -14.20 12.52
CA VAL A 40 -7.27 -14.17 13.13
C VAL A 40 -8.34 -14.04 12.05
N VAL A 41 -8.17 -13.10 11.14
CA VAL A 41 -9.15 -12.84 10.07
C VAL A 41 -9.29 -14.05 9.14
N GLU A 42 -8.19 -14.75 8.88
CA GLU A 42 -8.13 -16.02 8.13
C GLU A 42 -8.69 -17.23 8.89
N GLY A 43 -9.19 -17.04 10.11
CA GLY A 43 -9.87 -18.08 10.90
C GLY A 43 -8.95 -18.94 11.76
N ARG A 44 -7.74 -18.44 12.08
CA ARG A 44 -6.78 -19.12 12.98
C ARG A 44 -6.80 -18.47 14.37
N GLY A 45 -6.70 -19.29 15.42
CA GLY A 45 -6.70 -18.83 16.81
C GLY A 45 -8.12 -18.76 17.39
N VAL A 46 -8.84 -17.66 17.18
CA VAL A 46 -10.24 -17.51 17.62
C VAL A 46 -11.25 -18.00 16.57
N PRO A 47 -12.44 -18.47 16.97
CA PRO A 47 -13.49 -18.87 16.02
C PRO A 47 -13.98 -17.70 15.17
N VAL A 48 -14.24 -17.96 13.88
CA VAL A 48 -14.90 -17.01 12.98
C VAL A 48 -16.26 -16.62 13.55
N GLY A 49 -16.58 -15.32 13.55
CA GLY A 49 -17.81 -14.78 14.14
C GLY A 49 -17.76 -14.52 15.65
N SER A 50 -16.70 -14.93 16.35
CA SER A 50 -16.47 -14.53 17.75
C SER A 50 -16.20 -13.03 17.89
N ALA A 51 -16.27 -12.51 19.12
CA ALA A 51 -15.95 -11.11 19.39
C ALA A 51 -14.50 -10.75 19.02
N GLY A 52 -13.54 -11.63 19.31
CA GLY A 52 -12.14 -11.46 18.91
C GLY A 52 -11.98 -11.39 17.40
N TRP A 53 -12.68 -12.27 16.68
CA TRP A 53 -12.67 -12.27 15.22
C TRP A 53 -13.29 -11.00 14.63
N TRP A 54 -14.43 -10.53 15.16
CA TRP A 54 -15.07 -9.29 14.68
C TRP A 54 -14.22 -8.04 14.93
N VAL A 55 -13.51 -7.97 16.06
CA VAL A 55 -12.55 -6.89 16.32
C VAL A 55 -11.42 -6.92 15.27
N ALA A 56 -10.84 -8.09 15.02
CA ALA A 56 -9.80 -8.23 14.00
C ALA A 56 -10.32 -7.88 12.60
N ASN A 57 -11.48 -8.40 12.20
CA ASN A 57 -12.15 -8.11 10.93
C ASN A 57 -12.40 -6.61 10.74
N ALA A 58 -12.97 -5.93 11.74
CA ALA A 58 -13.27 -4.51 11.65
C ALA A 58 -12.00 -3.66 11.49
N LEU A 59 -10.91 -4.00 12.18
CA LEU A 59 -9.63 -3.30 12.08
C LEU A 59 -8.93 -3.59 10.75
N ASP A 60 -8.96 -4.83 10.28
CA ASP A 60 -8.41 -5.25 8.99
C ASP A 60 -9.16 -4.55 7.84
N ALA A 61 -10.49 -4.64 7.80
CA ALA A 61 -11.34 -3.91 6.85
C ALA A 61 -11.06 -2.40 6.91
N GLY A 62 -10.95 -1.86 8.13
CA GLY A 62 -10.65 -0.45 8.42
C GLY A 62 -9.29 0.04 7.92
N THR A 63 -8.39 -0.86 7.52
CA THR A 63 -7.02 -0.54 7.11
C THR A 63 -6.69 -0.93 5.67
N ARG A 64 -7.57 -1.63 4.95
CA ARG A 64 -7.36 -2.06 3.54
C ARG A 64 -7.06 -0.94 2.54
N TRP A 65 -7.41 0.31 2.85
CA TRP A 65 -7.08 1.47 2.02
C TRP A 65 -5.57 1.76 1.92
N CYS A 66 -4.74 1.20 2.80
CA CYS A 66 -3.33 1.57 2.94
C CYS A 66 -2.48 1.33 1.68
N VAL A 67 -2.60 0.16 1.05
CA VAL A 67 -1.81 -0.18 -0.14
C VAL A 67 -2.21 0.67 -1.35
N PRO A 68 -3.51 0.80 -1.71
CA PRO A 68 -3.90 1.73 -2.77
C PRO A 68 -3.47 3.18 -2.50
N VAL A 69 -3.55 3.66 -1.26
CA VAL A 69 -3.07 5.01 -0.92
C VAL A 69 -1.56 5.15 -1.14
N PHE A 70 -0.74 4.12 -0.87
CA PHE A 70 0.68 4.14 -1.26
C PHE A 70 0.87 4.29 -2.77
N VAL A 71 0.08 3.58 -3.57
CA VAL A 71 0.11 3.68 -5.03
C VAL A 71 -0.30 5.08 -5.49
N MET A 72 -1.38 5.62 -4.94
CA MET A 72 -1.87 6.97 -5.24
C MET A 72 -0.83 8.04 -4.91
N ILE A 73 -0.21 7.98 -3.72
CA ILE A 73 0.87 8.92 -3.34
C ILE A 73 2.07 8.79 -4.29
N SER A 74 2.40 7.56 -4.70
CA SER A 74 3.49 7.31 -5.64
C SER A 74 3.20 7.96 -7.00
N GLY A 75 1.98 7.81 -7.52
CA GLY A 75 1.55 8.42 -8.77
C GLY A 75 1.46 9.94 -8.69
N ALA A 76 0.92 10.49 -7.60
CA ALA A 76 0.82 11.93 -7.36
C ALA A 76 2.17 12.67 -7.46
N LEU A 77 3.24 12.03 -7.01
CA LEU A 77 4.59 12.60 -7.04
C LEU A 77 5.37 12.23 -8.28
N ALA A 78 5.13 11.04 -8.82
CA ALA A 78 5.88 10.54 -9.95
C ALA A 78 5.35 11.09 -11.27
N LEU A 79 4.04 11.32 -11.43
CA LEU A 79 3.43 11.76 -12.68
C LEU A 79 3.44 13.27 -12.90
N ASP A 80 4.09 14.03 -12.01
CA ASP A 80 4.26 15.48 -12.13
C ASP A 80 5.06 15.87 -13.39
N PRO A 81 4.43 16.54 -14.38
CA PRO A 81 5.10 16.99 -15.60
C PRO A 81 6.20 18.02 -15.32
N GLY A 82 6.07 18.81 -14.24
CA GLY A 82 7.07 19.79 -13.81
C GLY A 82 8.36 19.15 -13.30
N ARG A 83 8.33 17.86 -12.94
CA ARG A 83 9.51 17.07 -12.58
C ARG A 83 9.99 16.27 -13.78
N THR A 84 10.58 16.95 -14.74
CA THR A 84 11.17 16.33 -15.94
C THR A 84 12.56 15.80 -15.63
N ALA A 85 12.73 14.48 -15.70
CA ALA A 85 14.04 13.82 -15.72
C ALA A 85 14.20 13.13 -17.07
N ARG A 86 15.40 13.14 -17.64
CA ARG A 86 15.69 12.35 -18.85
C ARG A 86 15.36 10.87 -18.56
N PRO A 87 14.73 10.11 -19.48
CA PRO A 87 14.29 8.74 -19.21
C PRO A 87 15.38 7.86 -18.59
N ARG A 88 16.61 7.92 -19.13
CA ARG A 88 17.76 7.18 -18.60
C ARG A 88 18.07 7.50 -17.14
N GLU A 89 18.03 8.77 -16.75
CA GLU A 89 18.28 9.20 -15.38
C GLU A 89 17.16 8.77 -14.43
N TYR A 90 15.91 8.90 -14.89
CA TYR A 90 14.73 8.42 -14.17
C TYR A 90 14.86 6.93 -13.86
N PHE A 91 15.12 6.10 -14.88
CA PHE A 91 15.26 4.66 -14.70
C PHE A 91 16.44 4.30 -13.81
N ARG A 92 17.62 4.90 -14.00
CA ARG A 92 18.80 4.59 -13.17
C ARG A 92 18.53 4.85 -11.68
N ARG A 93 17.93 5.99 -11.35
CA ARG A 93 17.61 6.35 -9.95
C ARG A 93 16.57 5.41 -9.35
N ARG A 94 15.57 4.98 -10.13
CA ARG A 94 14.47 4.14 -9.64
C ARG A 94 14.82 2.64 -9.62
N ALA A 95 15.62 2.17 -10.56
CA ALA A 95 16.15 0.80 -10.59
C ALA A 95 16.99 0.52 -9.34
N ALA A 96 17.83 1.46 -8.90
CA ALA A 96 18.56 1.30 -7.64
C ALA A 96 17.63 1.30 -6.41
N ARG A 97 16.57 2.12 -6.42
CA ARG A 97 15.65 2.25 -5.29
C ARG A 97 14.65 1.10 -5.15
N ILE A 98 14.31 0.41 -6.24
CA ILE A 98 13.27 -0.63 -6.25
C ILE A 98 13.83 -1.98 -6.69
N GLY A 99 14.65 -2.00 -7.75
CA GLY A 99 15.23 -3.24 -8.29
C GLY A 99 16.21 -3.91 -7.33
N ILE A 100 17.11 -3.15 -6.69
CA ILE A 100 18.04 -3.72 -5.69
C ILE A 100 17.27 -4.31 -4.50
N PRO A 101 16.34 -3.58 -3.84
CA PRO A 101 15.50 -4.18 -2.80
C PRO A 101 14.71 -5.39 -3.28
N LEU A 102 14.11 -5.34 -4.47
CA LEU A 102 13.33 -6.44 -5.01
C LEU A 102 14.15 -7.73 -5.08
N VAL A 103 15.35 -7.69 -5.64
CA VAL A 103 16.23 -8.88 -5.75
C VAL A 103 16.69 -9.34 -4.37
N VAL A 104 17.25 -8.44 -3.56
CA VAL A 104 17.83 -8.79 -2.26
C VAL A 104 16.77 -9.37 -1.32
N TRP A 105 15.61 -8.71 -1.21
CA TRP A 105 14.55 -9.16 -0.30
C TRP A 105 13.83 -10.40 -0.81
N THR A 106 13.74 -10.61 -2.14
CA THR A 106 13.25 -11.89 -2.68
C THR A 106 14.12 -13.05 -2.19
N VAL A 107 15.44 -12.94 -2.32
CA VAL A 107 16.36 -13.97 -1.82
C VAL A 107 16.23 -14.15 -0.32
N LEU A 108 16.28 -13.06 0.46
CA LEU A 108 16.17 -13.13 1.92
C LEU A 108 14.87 -13.78 2.40
N TYR A 109 13.74 -13.50 1.75
CA TYR A 109 12.47 -14.07 2.15
C TYR A 109 12.28 -15.52 1.71
N LEU A 110 12.83 -15.93 0.58
CA LEU A 110 12.87 -17.35 0.20
C LEU A 110 13.71 -18.16 1.21
N LEU A 111 14.87 -17.63 1.62
CA LEU A 111 15.69 -18.23 2.68
C LEU A 111 14.96 -18.23 4.03
N PHE A 112 14.28 -17.14 4.38
CA PHE A 112 13.49 -17.05 5.61
C PHE A 112 12.40 -18.12 5.65
N ARG A 113 11.66 -18.33 4.55
CA ARG A 113 10.65 -19.39 4.47
C ARG A 113 11.27 -20.78 4.62
N ALA A 114 12.35 -21.06 3.89
CA ALA A 114 12.98 -22.38 3.90
C ALA A 114 13.60 -22.73 5.27
N TYR A 115 14.33 -21.79 5.88
CA TYR A 115 15.15 -22.09 7.06
C TYR A 115 14.53 -21.63 8.39
N VAL A 116 13.68 -20.60 8.40
CA VAL A 116 13.07 -20.08 9.65
C VAL A 116 11.65 -20.57 9.81
N LEU A 117 10.86 -20.55 8.72
CA LEU A 117 9.48 -21.07 8.76
C LEU A 117 9.39 -22.57 8.48
N GLY A 118 10.50 -23.21 8.10
CA GLY A 118 10.56 -24.65 7.81
C GLY A 118 9.70 -25.08 6.61
N ALA A 119 9.47 -24.18 5.65
CA ALA A 119 8.72 -24.50 4.44
C ALA A 119 9.53 -25.43 3.54
N ASP A 120 8.92 -26.53 3.09
CA ASP A 120 9.48 -27.41 2.07
C ASP A 120 9.43 -26.71 0.70
N LEU A 121 10.53 -26.06 0.34
CA LEU A 121 10.66 -25.18 -0.83
C LEU A 121 11.71 -25.75 -1.77
N THR A 122 11.27 -26.31 -2.88
CA THR A 122 12.20 -26.70 -3.94
C THR A 122 12.66 -25.47 -4.74
N PRO A 123 13.79 -25.54 -5.46
CA PRO A 123 14.18 -24.48 -6.39
C PRO A 123 13.12 -24.16 -7.46
N ALA A 124 12.31 -25.16 -7.84
CA ALA A 124 11.21 -24.98 -8.79
C ALA A 124 10.06 -24.16 -8.18
N ASP A 125 9.69 -24.43 -6.93
CA ASP A 125 8.67 -23.66 -6.20
C ASP A 125 9.12 -22.21 -6.00
N ALA A 126 10.38 -22.01 -5.61
CA ALA A 126 10.96 -20.68 -5.49
C ALA A 126 10.93 -19.92 -6.82
N ALA A 127 11.24 -20.58 -7.94
CA ALA A 127 11.16 -19.97 -9.27
C ALA A 127 9.71 -19.64 -9.66
N ALA A 128 8.75 -20.53 -9.35
CA ALA A 128 7.33 -20.32 -9.58
C ALA A 128 6.80 -19.12 -8.78
N ASP A 129 7.16 -19.00 -7.50
CA ASP A 129 6.76 -17.88 -6.66
C ASP A 129 7.33 -16.54 -7.15
N VAL A 130 8.58 -16.53 -7.64
CA VAL A 130 9.19 -15.36 -8.27
C VAL A 130 8.49 -15.02 -9.60
N ALA A 131 8.16 -16.01 -10.42
CA ALA A 131 7.44 -15.80 -11.68
C ALA A 131 6.00 -15.30 -11.44
N ALA A 132 5.34 -15.76 -10.38
CA ALA A 132 4.05 -15.24 -9.92
C ALA A 132 4.17 -13.81 -9.35
N GLY A 133 5.37 -13.38 -8.99
CA GLY A 133 5.62 -12.10 -8.34
C GLY A 133 5.17 -12.08 -6.89
N ALA A 134 5.15 -13.24 -6.22
CA ALA A 134 4.71 -13.40 -4.85
C ALA A 134 5.67 -14.26 -3.99
N PRO A 135 7.00 -13.99 -3.99
CA PRO A 135 7.96 -14.77 -3.19
C PRO A 135 7.71 -14.71 -1.68
N PHE A 136 7.04 -13.65 -1.23
CA PHE A 136 6.48 -13.54 0.11
C PHE A 136 5.32 -12.54 0.09
N LEU A 137 4.44 -12.63 1.10
CA LEU A 137 3.13 -11.97 1.14
C LEU A 137 3.13 -10.46 0.84
N GLN A 138 4.13 -9.68 1.27
CA GLN A 138 4.18 -8.24 0.98
C GLN A 138 5.00 -7.91 -0.26
N LEU A 139 5.89 -8.81 -0.70
CA LEU A 139 6.85 -8.52 -1.76
C LEU A 139 6.20 -8.33 -3.13
N TYR A 140 4.98 -8.85 -3.35
CA TYR A 140 4.23 -8.56 -4.58
C TYR A 140 4.11 -7.07 -4.86
N PHE A 141 4.06 -6.23 -3.82
CA PHE A 141 3.98 -4.79 -3.97
C PHE A 141 5.25 -4.18 -4.61
N LEU A 142 6.42 -4.81 -4.46
CA LEU A 142 7.63 -4.38 -5.17
C LEU A 142 7.55 -4.67 -6.67
N TYR A 143 6.92 -5.77 -7.08
CA TYR A 143 6.65 -6.06 -8.49
C TYR A 143 5.66 -5.04 -9.08
N VAL A 144 4.59 -4.72 -8.33
CA VAL A 144 3.66 -3.65 -8.68
C VAL A 144 4.39 -2.31 -8.87
N LEU A 145 5.24 -1.93 -7.91
CA LEU A 145 5.98 -0.67 -7.98
C LEU A 145 7.01 -0.66 -9.13
N ALA A 146 7.67 -1.79 -9.41
CA ALA A 146 8.58 -1.93 -10.54
C ALA A 146 7.86 -1.71 -11.87
N GLY A 147 6.72 -2.37 -12.08
CA GLY A 147 5.89 -2.18 -13.28
C GLY A 147 5.38 -0.76 -13.44
N LEU A 148 4.91 -0.12 -12.34
CA LEU A 148 4.50 1.28 -12.36
C LEU A 148 5.64 2.24 -12.69
N VAL A 149 6.87 1.97 -12.23
CA VAL A 149 8.05 2.73 -12.61
C VAL A 149 8.35 2.59 -14.11
N LEU A 150 8.21 1.38 -14.66
CA LEU A 150 8.35 1.16 -16.11
C LEU A 150 7.30 1.94 -16.91
N ALA A 151 6.06 1.96 -16.43
CA ALA A 151 4.96 2.69 -17.07
C ALA A 151 5.05 4.22 -16.91
N THR A 152 5.74 4.72 -15.88
CA THR A 152 5.72 6.15 -15.49
C THR A 152 6.10 7.12 -16.63
N PRO A 153 7.18 6.91 -17.42
CA PRO A 153 7.53 7.86 -18.47
C PRO A 153 6.44 8.01 -19.53
N PHE A 154 5.73 6.92 -19.85
CA PHE A 154 4.64 6.91 -20.81
C PHE A 154 3.39 7.58 -20.22
N LEU A 155 3.04 7.24 -18.98
CA LEU A 155 1.93 7.90 -18.27
C LEU A 155 2.18 9.40 -18.07
N LYS A 156 3.44 9.83 -17.92
CA LYS A 156 3.82 11.25 -17.90
C LYS A 156 3.55 11.97 -19.21
N VAL A 157 3.68 11.30 -20.35
CA VAL A 157 3.31 11.90 -21.64
C VAL A 157 1.82 12.21 -21.63
N VAL A 158 0.99 11.30 -21.10
CA VAL A 158 -0.44 11.53 -20.94
C VAL A 158 -0.70 12.71 -19.99
N THR A 159 -0.16 12.70 -18.77
CA THR A 159 -0.44 13.78 -17.80
C THR A 159 0.10 15.16 -18.20
N ARG A 160 1.05 15.21 -19.14
CA ARG A 160 1.57 16.46 -19.71
C ARG A 160 0.65 17.07 -20.76
N HIS A 161 -0.04 16.25 -21.56
CA HIS A 161 -0.79 16.72 -22.74
C HIS A 161 -2.30 16.56 -22.60
N ALA A 162 -2.77 15.60 -21.80
CA ALA A 162 -4.19 15.38 -21.55
C ALA A 162 -4.74 16.43 -20.58
N THR A 163 -6.03 16.75 -20.73
CA THR A 163 -6.71 17.58 -19.73
C THR A 163 -6.85 16.83 -18.40
N TRP A 164 -7.14 17.54 -17.32
CA TRP A 164 -7.37 16.89 -16.03
C TRP A 164 -8.57 15.94 -16.09
N ARG A 165 -9.62 16.32 -16.83
CA ARG A 165 -10.80 15.49 -17.09
C ARG A 165 -10.45 14.20 -17.84
N MET A 166 -9.63 14.28 -18.88
CA MET A 166 -9.14 13.09 -19.60
C MET A 166 -8.28 12.18 -18.71
N SER A 167 -7.41 12.77 -17.89
CA SER A 167 -6.57 12.01 -16.95
C SER A 167 -7.42 11.30 -15.88
N LEU A 168 -8.47 11.96 -15.39
CA LEU A 168 -9.45 11.35 -14.48
C LEU A 168 -10.24 10.24 -15.18
N GLY A 169 -10.67 10.45 -16.42
CA GLY A 169 -11.31 9.42 -17.24
C GLY A 169 -10.42 8.19 -17.42
N LEU A 170 -9.13 8.37 -17.72
CA LEU A 170 -8.16 7.28 -17.80
C LEU A 170 -8.04 6.53 -16.47
N ALA A 171 -7.94 7.24 -15.34
CA ALA A 171 -7.87 6.62 -14.02
C ALA A 171 -9.12 5.76 -13.73
N VAL A 172 -10.31 6.28 -14.05
CA VAL A 172 -11.58 5.56 -13.87
C VAL A 172 -11.66 4.33 -14.76
N VAL A 173 -11.25 4.43 -16.04
CA VAL A 173 -11.23 3.28 -16.96
C VAL A 173 -10.26 2.20 -16.45
N LEU A 174 -9.03 2.56 -16.09
CA LEU A 174 -8.05 1.60 -15.59
C LEU A 174 -8.48 0.95 -14.28
N LEU A 175 -9.08 1.71 -13.36
CA LEU A 175 -9.65 1.16 -12.12
C LEU A 175 -10.84 0.23 -12.43
N GLY A 176 -11.72 0.62 -13.35
CA GLY A 176 -12.85 -0.19 -13.77
C GLY A 176 -12.40 -1.53 -14.37
N LEU A 177 -11.34 -1.51 -15.20
CA LEU A 177 -10.72 -2.74 -15.72
C LEU A 177 -10.12 -3.60 -14.60
N GLY A 178 -9.44 -3.00 -13.62
CA GLY A 178 -8.90 -3.74 -12.47
C GLY A 178 -9.98 -4.34 -11.56
N VAL A 179 -11.08 -3.62 -11.33
CA VAL A 179 -12.26 -4.13 -10.62
C VAL A 179 -12.88 -5.30 -11.40
N LEU A 180 -13.03 -5.15 -12.73
CA LEU A 180 -13.59 -6.18 -13.58
C LEU A 180 -12.72 -7.45 -13.59
N ASP A 181 -11.41 -7.29 -13.73
CA ASP A 181 -10.43 -8.38 -13.65
C ASP A 181 -10.59 -9.17 -12.33
N GLN A 182 -10.66 -8.45 -11.20
CA GLN A 182 -10.88 -9.06 -9.88
C GLN A 182 -12.23 -9.78 -9.77
N VAL A 183 -13.31 -9.20 -10.31
CA VAL A 183 -14.63 -9.85 -10.35
C VAL A 183 -14.60 -11.13 -11.17
N LEU A 184 -13.93 -11.12 -12.33
CA LEU A 184 -13.81 -12.28 -13.21
C LEU A 184 -12.91 -13.36 -12.61
N ALA A 185 -11.81 -12.99 -11.95
CA ALA A 185 -10.97 -13.92 -11.21
C ALA A 185 -11.75 -14.60 -10.08
N PHE A 186 -12.53 -13.82 -9.32
CA PHE A 186 -13.38 -14.34 -8.24
C PHE A 186 -14.51 -15.24 -8.75
N ALA A 187 -15.24 -14.83 -9.79
CA ALA A 187 -16.43 -15.53 -10.26
C ALA A 187 -16.13 -16.70 -11.22
N GLY A 188 -15.08 -16.58 -12.03
CA GLY A 188 -14.77 -17.51 -13.12
C GLY A 188 -13.48 -18.29 -12.94
N GLY A 189 -12.71 -18.05 -11.86
CA GLY A 189 -11.41 -18.70 -11.65
C GLY A 189 -10.38 -18.35 -12.74
N VAL A 190 -10.56 -17.22 -13.42
CA VAL A 190 -9.64 -16.75 -14.46
C VAL A 190 -8.31 -16.41 -13.79
N GLY A 191 -7.21 -16.87 -14.38
CA GLY A 191 -5.89 -16.95 -13.73
C GLY A 191 -5.39 -15.64 -13.09
N GLU A 192 -4.51 -15.78 -12.09
CA GLU A 192 -3.97 -14.65 -11.35
C GLU A 192 -2.89 -13.86 -12.12
N ALA A 193 -2.73 -12.59 -11.77
CA ALA A 193 -1.67 -11.77 -12.31
C ALA A 193 -0.27 -12.25 -11.86
N ASN A 194 0.66 -12.33 -12.82
CA ASN A 194 2.04 -12.76 -12.59
C ASN A 194 2.97 -11.55 -12.35
N ALA A 195 4.26 -11.81 -12.17
CA ALA A 195 5.27 -10.78 -11.92
C ALA A 195 5.28 -9.64 -12.97
N ALA A 196 4.94 -9.94 -14.23
CA ALA A 196 4.92 -8.98 -15.32
C ALA A 196 3.62 -8.18 -15.43
N THR A 197 2.47 -8.75 -15.02
CA THR A 197 1.15 -8.13 -15.23
C THR A 197 0.50 -7.57 -13.98
N ARG A 198 0.93 -7.98 -12.78
CA ARG A 198 0.31 -7.60 -11.48
C ARG A 198 0.27 -6.10 -11.22
N PHE A 199 1.09 -5.29 -11.90
CA PHE A 199 1.04 -3.83 -11.78
C PHE A 199 -0.13 -3.18 -12.55
N LEU A 200 -0.65 -3.83 -13.60
CA LEU A 200 -1.61 -3.22 -14.53
C LEU A 200 -2.88 -2.76 -13.81
N PRO A 201 -3.51 -3.57 -12.94
CA PRO A 201 -4.73 -3.12 -12.25
C PRO A 201 -4.48 -1.92 -11.30
N PHE A 202 -3.27 -1.82 -10.74
CA PHE A 202 -2.89 -0.71 -9.86
C PHE A 202 -2.57 0.60 -10.60
N ALA A 203 -2.40 0.57 -11.93
CA ALA A 203 -2.17 1.78 -12.73
C ALA A 203 -3.32 2.80 -12.59
N GLY A 204 -4.56 2.32 -12.39
CA GLY A 204 -5.71 3.16 -12.11
C GLY A 204 -5.55 4.00 -10.84
N TYR A 205 -5.15 3.38 -9.73
CA TYR A 205 -4.84 4.11 -8.49
C TYR A 205 -3.68 5.09 -8.68
N TYR A 206 -2.68 4.70 -9.46
CA TYR A 206 -1.51 5.53 -9.72
C TYR A 206 -1.88 6.84 -10.43
N VAL A 207 -2.67 6.75 -11.50
CA VAL A 207 -3.17 7.93 -12.21
C VAL A 207 -4.20 8.70 -11.37
N LEU A 208 -5.05 7.99 -10.61
CA LEU A 208 -6.02 8.64 -9.72
C LEU A 208 -5.33 9.51 -8.66
N GLY A 209 -4.22 9.05 -8.09
CA GLY A 209 -3.42 9.81 -7.15
C GLY A 209 -2.90 11.12 -7.72
N TRP A 210 -2.48 11.12 -8.99
CA TRP A 210 -2.14 12.34 -9.73
C TRP A 210 -3.34 13.28 -9.86
N CYS A 211 -4.49 12.77 -10.30
CA CYS A 211 -5.69 13.57 -10.49
C CYS A 211 -6.21 14.19 -9.18
N LEU A 212 -6.08 13.47 -8.06
CA LEU A 212 -6.58 13.92 -6.76
C LEU A 212 -5.54 14.66 -5.91
N ARG A 213 -4.29 14.78 -6.38
CA ARG A 213 -3.16 15.40 -5.66
C ARG A 213 -3.53 16.72 -5.00
N ASP A 214 -4.17 17.60 -5.78
CA ASP A 214 -4.46 18.98 -5.40
C ASP A 214 -5.94 19.18 -4.99
N VAL A 215 -6.71 18.10 -4.86
CA VAL A 215 -8.14 18.14 -4.48
C VAL A 215 -8.28 18.23 -2.97
N LEU A 216 -8.80 19.36 -2.48
CA LEU A 216 -9.15 19.56 -1.07
C LEU A 216 -10.66 19.55 -0.86
N VAL A 217 -11.18 18.48 -0.26
CA VAL A 217 -12.62 18.32 0.03
C VAL A 217 -13.11 19.27 1.13
N ARG A 218 -14.24 19.93 0.90
CA ARG A 218 -14.92 20.84 1.85
C ARG A 218 -16.45 20.66 1.76
N GLY A 219 -17.19 21.11 2.77
CA GLY A 219 -18.66 21.09 2.78
C GLY A 219 -19.24 19.72 2.41
N ARG A 220 -20.10 19.70 1.38
CA ARG A 220 -20.74 18.47 0.86
C ARG A 220 -19.71 17.42 0.42
N GLY A 221 -18.61 17.80 -0.23
CA GLY A 221 -17.58 16.86 -0.66
C GLY A 221 -16.87 16.16 0.50
N LEU A 222 -16.68 16.88 1.62
CA LEU A 222 -16.13 16.29 2.85
C LEU A 222 -17.12 15.30 3.49
N ALA A 223 -18.41 15.64 3.51
CA ALA A 223 -19.46 14.74 4.00
C ALA A 223 -19.52 13.46 3.14
N LEU A 224 -19.53 13.59 1.82
CA LEU A 224 -19.51 12.45 0.89
C LEU A 224 -18.27 11.58 1.06
N ALA A 225 -17.09 12.17 1.26
CA ALA A 225 -15.87 11.39 1.51
C ALA A 225 -15.95 10.62 2.84
N ARG A 226 -16.54 11.20 3.89
CA ARG A 226 -16.74 10.51 5.18
C ARG A 226 -17.74 9.36 5.06
N VAL A 227 -18.90 9.62 4.45
CA VAL A 227 -19.93 8.59 4.23
C VAL A 227 -19.38 7.48 3.34
N GLY A 228 -18.73 7.83 2.23
CA GLY A 228 -18.11 6.87 1.31
C GLY A 228 -17.06 6.00 2.00
N LEU A 229 -16.20 6.57 2.86
CA LEU A 229 -15.26 5.78 3.64
C LEU A 229 -16.00 4.83 4.58
N TRP A 230 -16.80 5.35 5.53
CA TRP A 230 -17.41 4.53 6.57
C TRP A 230 -18.34 3.45 6.03
N THR A 231 -19.15 3.78 5.02
CA THR A 231 -20.01 2.79 4.35
C THR A 231 -19.17 1.71 3.68
N SER A 232 -18.08 2.06 2.99
CA SER A 232 -17.23 1.05 2.32
C SER A 232 -16.50 0.14 3.32
N LEU A 233 -16.02 0.70 4.44
CA LEU A 233 -15.40 -0.08 5.52
C LEU A 233 -16.42 -1.04 6.15
N ALA A 234 -17.63 -0.56 6.45
CA ALA A 234 -18.71 -1.38 6.99
C ALA A 234 -19.12 -2.50 6.02
N LEU A 235 -19.31 -2.20 4.73
CA LEU A 235 -19.65 -3.20 3.73
C LEU A 235 -18.55 -4.26 3.57
N THR A 236 -17.28 -3.85 3.64
CA THR A 236 -16.15 -4.79 3.60
C THR A 236 -16.17 -5.73 4.81
N ALA A 237 -16.33 -5.18 6.02
CA ALA A 237 -16.40 -5.97 7.24
C ALA A 237 -17.62 -6.91 7.27
N LEU A 238 -18.78 -6.45 6.79
CA LEU A 238 -20.00 -7.26 6.70
C LEU A 238 -19.89 -8.38 5.67
N ALA A 239 -19.32 -8.10 4.49
CA ALA A 239 -19.06 -9.11 3.46
C ALA A 239 -18.10 -10.21 3.96
N ALA A 240 -17.05 -9.80 4.70
CA ALA A 240 -16.17 -10.72 5.39
C ALA A 240 -16.88 -11.51 6.50
N GLY A 241 -17.76 -10.86 7.27
CA GLY A 241 -18.58 -11.51 8.31
C GLY A 241 -19.53 -12.57 7.77
N ALA A 242 -20.09 -12.35 6.58
CA ALA A 242 -21.09 -13.24 5.99
C ALA A 242 -20.50 -14.59 5.53
N THR A 243 -19.22 -14.62 5.15
CA THR A 243 -18.60 -15.82 4.51
C THR A 243 -17.25 -16.22 5.13
N GLY A 244 -16.76 -15.48 6.12
CA GLY A 244 -15.38 -15.59 6.58
C GLY A 244 -14.38 -15.30 5.46
N TYR A 245 -13.13 -15.75 5.63
CA TYR A 245 -12.04 -15.56 4.65
C TYR A 245 -12.05 -16.58 3.49
N GLY A 246 -13.12 -17.37 3.34
CA GLY A 246 -13.19 -18.49 2.39
C GLY A 246 -13.66 -18.11 0.99
N SER A 247 -14.46 -17.05 0.84
CA SER A 247 -15.05 -16.66 -0.46
C SER A 247 -15.23 -15.14 -0.58
N LEU A 248 -16.44 -14.62 -0.43
CA LEU A 248 -16.78 -13.21 -0.60
C LEU A 248 -15.99 -12.31 0.34
N GLY A 249 -15.66 -12.78 1.54
CA GLY A 249 -14.82 -12.04 2.48
C GLY A 249 -13.41 -11.80 1.98
N ARG A 250 -12.78 -12.82 1.37
CA ARG A 250 -11.45 -12.67 0.75
C ARG A 250 -11.50 -11.65 -0.39
N TYR A 251 -12.50 -11.77 -1.26
CA TYR A 251 -12.73 -10.81 -2.34
C TYR A 251 -12.98 -9.38 -1.83
N ALA A 252 -13.78 -9.22 -0.76
CA ALA A 252 -14.09 -7.91 -0.19
C ALA A 252 -12.83 -7.20 0.32
N TYR A 253 -11.88 -7.96 0.85
CA TYR A 253 -10.59 -7.48 1.33
C TYR A 253 -9.57 -7.16 0.24
N ASP A 254 -9.81 -7.58 -1.00
CA ASP A 254 -8.87 -7.36 -2.07
C ASP A 254 -8.79 -5.88 -2.47
N PHE A 255 -7.59 -5.47 -2.87
CA PHE A 255 -7.30 -4.06 -3.07
C PHE A 255 -8.02 -3.42 -4.25
N LEU A 256 -8.60 -4.17 -5.19
CA LEU A 256 -9.41 -3.62 -6.29
C LEU A 256 -10.89 -4.01 -6.15
N SER A 257 -11.30 -4.54 -4.99
CA SER A 257 -12.71 -4.71 -4.71
C SER A 257 -13.41 -3.34 -4.74
N PRO A 258 -14.66 -3.25 -5.20
CA PRO A 258 -15.37 -1.97 -5.29
C PRO A 258 -15.39 -1.18 -3.97
N THR A 259 -15.54 -1.89 -2.85
CA THR A 259 -15.52 -1.27 -1.52
C THR A 259 -14.15 -0.71 -1.17
N VAL A 260 -13.06 -1.44 -1.45
CA VAL A 260 -11.70 -0.96 -1.16
C VAL A 260 -11.29 0.16 -2.12
N VAL A 261 -11.76 0.19 -3.38
CA VAL A 261 -11.59 1.33 -4.31
C VAL A 261 -12.21 2.61 -3.77
N VAL A 262 -13.45 2.54 -3.33
CA VAL A 262 -14.14 3.70 -2.75
C VAL A 262 -13.47 4.11 -1.43
N ALA A 263 -13.21 3.15 -0.53
CA ALA A 263 -12.53 3.41 0.75
C ALA A 263 -11.18 4.10 0.55
N SER A 264 -10.37 3.63 -0.41
CA SER A 264 -9.04 4.19 -0.71
C SER A 264 -9.11 5.60 -1.26
N THR A 265 -10.03 5.85 -2.18
CA THR A 265 -10.26 7.18 -2.76
C THR A 265 -10.69 8.17 -1.68
N CYS A 266 -11.65 7.77 -0.83
CA CYS A 266 -12.13 8.59 0.28
C CYS A 266 -11.04 8.80 1.35
N ALA A 267 -10.31 7.75 1.72
CA ALA A 267 -9.20 7.82 2.67
C ALA A 267 -8.11 8.78 2.19
N TYR A 268 -7.72 8.73 0.91
CA TYR A 268 -6.75 9.65 0.33
C TYR A 268 -7.18 11.12 0.48
N LEU A 269 -8.44 11.44 0.14
CA LEU A 269 -8.98 12.80 0.25
C LEU A 269 -9.09 13.26 1.71
N LEU A 270 -9.50 12.37 2.62
CA LEU A 270 -9.61 12.67 4.05
C LEU A 270 -8.24 12.83 4.70
N LEU A 271 -7.23 12.03 4.32
CA LEU A 271 -5.85 12.15 4.76
C LEU A 271 -5.23 13.47 4.30
N HIS A 272 -5.39 13.82 3.01
CA HIS A 272 -4.94 15.11 2.49
C HIS A 272 -5.55 16.24 3.33
N ARG A 273 -6.88 16.22 3.51
CA ARG A 273 -7.60 17.26 4.24
C ARG A 273 -7.24 17.31 5.73
N GLY A 274 -7.08 16.16 6.39
CA GLY A 274 -6.77 16.04 7.80
C GLY A 274 -5.35 16.49 8.13
N LEU A 275 -4.37 16.00 7.36
CA LEU A 275 -2.96 16.29 7.57
C LEU A 275 -2.59 17.72 7.16
N ASP A 276 -3.27 18.32 6.18
CA ASP A 276 -3.11 19.73 5.83
C ASP A 276 -3.59 20.69 6.93
N ARG A 277 -4.53 20.23 7.78
CA ARG A 277 -4.97 20.99 8.98
C ARG A 277 -4.35 20.51 10.29
N ALA A 278 -3.51 19.48 10.27
CA ALA A 278 -2.89 18.98 11.48
C ALA A 278 -1.93 20.04 12.06
N PRO A 279 -1.79 20.12 13.40
CA PRO A 279 -0.80 20.99 14.02
C PRO A 279 0.61 20.73 13.45
N ARG A 280 1.42 21.78 13.28
CA ARG A 280 2.78 21.66 12.73
C ARG A 280 3.65 20.61 13.44
N ARG A 281 3.44 20.44 14.75
CA ARG A 281 4.12 19.41 15.56
C ARG A 281 3.82 17.99 15.08
N VAL A 282 2.56 17.68 14.78
CA VAL A 282 2.14 16.36 14.25
C VAL A 282 2.76 16.13 12.87
N GLY A 283 2.64 17.12 11.97
CA GLY A 283 3.26 17.04 10.64
C GLY A 283 4.78 16.82 10.70
N THR A 284 5.46 17.48 11.63
CA THR A 284 6.90 17.34 11.84
C THR A 284 7.27 15.97 12.42
N ALA A 285 6.49 15.46 13.38
CA ALA A 285 6.68 14.14 13.94
C ALA A 285 6.54 13.05 12.87
N LEU A 286 5.46 13.09 12.08
CA LEU A 286 5.25 12.14 10.99
C LEU A 286 6.34 12.25 9.91
N ALA A 287 6.76 13.46 9.53
CA ALA A 287 7.84 13.65 8.55
C ALA A 287 9.18 13.05 9.01
N ARG A 288 9.45 12.95 10.32
CA ARG A 288 10.64 12.26 10.84
C ARG A 288 10.58 10.75 10.65
N TRP A 289 9.38 10.17 10.63
CA TRP A 289 9.15 8.73 10.49
C TRP A 289 9.05 8.28 9.03
N ALA A 290 8.60 9.17 8.14
CA ALA A 290 8.39 8.87 6.72
C ALA A 290 9.59 8.22 6.00
N PRO A 291 10.87 8.60 6.26
CA PRO A 291 12.02 7.95 5.64
C PRO A 291 12.17 6.46 5.98
N TYR A 292 11.62 6.01 7.12
CA TYR A 292 11.72 4.60 7.55
C TYR A 292 10.59 3.73 6.99
N ALA A 293 9.50 4.32 6.47
CA ALA A 293 8.32 3.57 6.06
C ALA A 293 8.62 2.45 5.04
N PHE A 294 9.52 2.69 4.10
CA PHE A 294 9.91 1.68 3.12
C PHE A 294 10.74 0.55 3.74
N GLY A 295 11.64 0.86 4.67
CA GLY A 295 12.39 -0.18 5.38
C GLY A 295 11.51 -0.99 6.33
N VAL A 296 10.58 -0.35 7.03
CA VAL A 296 9.54 -1.02 7.84
C VAL A 296 8.72 -1.95 6.95
N PHE A 297 8.31 -1.50 5.76
CA PHE A 297 7.64 -2.36 4.77
C PHE A 297 8.49 -3.59 4.40
N LEU A 298 9.80 -3.46 4.27
CA LEU A 298 10.65 -4.59 3.92
C LEU A 298 10.83 -5.56 5.08
N VAL A 299 11.05 -5.09 6.32
CA VAL A 299 11.38 -5.96 7.47
C VAL A 299 10.16 -6.54 8.18
N HIS A 300 9.00 -5.87 8.17
CA HIS A 300 7.89 -6.21 9.07
C HIS A 300 7.38 -7.63 8.88
N GLY A 301 7.37 -8.16 7.64
CA GLY A 301 6.88 -9.49 7.38
C GLY A 301 7.69 -10.56 8.13
N ALA A 302 9.01 -10.38 8.23
CA ALA A 302 9.88 -11.32 8.93
C ALA A 302 9.68 -11.21 10.45
N LEU A 303 9.49 -9.99 10.96
CA LEU A 303 9.22 -9.76 12.39
C LEU A 303 7.87 -10.33 12.81
N VAL A 304 6.81 -10.06 12.05
CA VAL A 304 5.46 -10.54 12.34
C VAL A 304 5.41 -12.07 12.27
N TYR A 305 5.88 -12.67 11.17
CA TYR A 305 5.80 -14.13 11.00
C TYR A 305 6.80 -14.89 11.89
N GLY A 306 8.00 -14.33 12.11
CA GLY A 306 8.97 -14.89 13.03
C GLY A 306 8.43 -14.90 14.47
N LEU A 307 7.79 -13.82 14.90
CA LEU A 307 7.13 -13.80 16.21
C LEU A 307 6.00 -14.84 16.27
N ARG A 308 5.12 -14.88 15.26
CA ARG A 308 3.97 -15.79 15.23
C ARG A 308 4.39 -17.27 15.14
N ALA A 309 5.56 -17.57 14.60
CA ALA A 309 6.12 -18.93 14.63
C ALA A 309 6.43 -19.39 16.07
N VAL A 310 6.73 -18.46 16.98
CA VAL A 310 7.01 -18.76 18.39
C VAL A 310 5.76 -18.64 19.26
N THR A 311 4.96 -17.59 19.07
CA THR A 311 3.82 -17.28 19.95
C THR A 311 2.51 -17.93 19.51
N GLY A 312 2.41 -18.36 18.25
CA GLY A 312 1.13 -18.71 17.65
C GLY A 312 0.22 -17.50 17.34
N PRO A 313 -0.94 -17.74 16.70
CA PRO A 313 -1.98 -16.74 16.50
C PRO A 313 -2.72 -16.41 17.82
N PRO A 314 -3.31 -15.20 17.96
CA PRO A 314 -4.11 -14.84 19.12
C PRO A 314 -5.30 -15.78 19.30
N ASP A 315 -5.49 -16.34 20.50
CA ASP A 315 -6.51 -17.36 20.78
C ASP A 315 -7.75 -16.84 21.54
N SER A 316 -7.70 -15.58 21.98
CA SER A 316 -8.75 -14.95 22.77
C SER A 316 -8.93 -13.47 22.42
N LEU A 317 -10.08 -12.89 22.79
CA LEU A 317 -10.33 -11.45 22.60
C LEU A 317 -9.26 -10.59 23.28
N ALA A 318 -8.80 -10.99 24.47
CA ALA A 318 -7.75 -10.28 25.20
C ALA A 318 -6.43 -10.24 24.42
N GLU A 319 -6.05 -11.35 23.79
CA GLU A 319 -4.83 -11.41 22.96
C GLU A 319 -4.97 -10.65 21.64
N VAL A 320 -6.18 -10.62 21.04
CA VAL A 320 -6.46 -9.75 19.88
C VAL A 320 -6.29 -8.28 20.27
N LEU A 321 -6.86 -7.86 21.41
CA LEU A 321 -6.68 -6.49 21.91
C LEU A 321 -5.22 -6.21 22.29
N GLY A 322 -4.53 -7.16 22.91
CA GLY A 322 -3.09 -7.06 23.20
C GLY A 322 -2.24 -6.93 21.94
N THR A 323 -2.62 -7.63 20.86
CA THR A 323 -1.99 -7.49 19.55
C THR A 323 -2.06 -6.05 19.03
N VAL A 324 -3.19 -5.38 19.22
CA VAL A 324 -3.40 -4.01 18.74
C VAL A 324 -2.77 -2.97 19.66
N LEU A 325 -3.00 -3.09 20.97
CA LEU A 325 -2.64 -2.06 21.94
C LEU A 325 -1.16 -2.11 22.35
N LEU A 326 -0.56 -3.29 22.36
CA LEU A 326 0.81 -3.50 22.85
C LEU A 326 1.72 -3.96 21.72
N LEU A 327 1.29 -4.96 20.95
CA LEU A 327 2.16 -5.62 20.00
C LEU A 327 2.41 -4.78 18.75
N LEU A 328 1.40 -4.09 18.22
CA LEU A 328 1.55 -3.16 17.10
C LEU A 328 2.61 -2.06 17.37
N PRO A 329 2.52 -1.27 18.46
CA PRO A 329 3.54 -0.24 18.72
C PRO A 329 4.92 -0.86 18.96
N ALA A 330 5.02 -2.00 19.67
CA ALA A 330 6.28 -2.71 19.86
C ALA A 330 6.91 -3.14 18.51
N HIS A 331 6.10 -3.70 17.60
CA HIS A 331 6.57 -4.08 16.25
C HIS A 331 7.03 -2.89 15.44
N LEU A 332 6.26 -1.79 15.44
CA LEU A 332 6.63 -0.59 14.70
C LEU A 332 7.95 -0.02 15.20
N LEU A 333 8.16 -0.01 16.53
CA LEU A 333 9.42 0.41 17.13
C LEU A 333 10.56 -0.53 16.74
N ALA A 334 10.37 -1.85 16.85
CA ALA A 334 11.38 -2.85 16.48
C ALA A 334 11.74 -2.76 14.99
N ALA A 335 10.75 -2.68 14.10
CA ALA A 335 10.94 -2.54 12.66
C ALA A 335 11.65 -1.23 12.29
N THR A 336 11.31 -0.13 12.97
CA THR A 336 11.95 1.16 12.76
C THR A 336 13.39 1.15 13.26
N ALA A 337 13.65 0.58 14.44
CA ALA A 337 14.99 0.43 15.00
C ALA A 337 15.88 -0.43 14.10
N LEU A 338 15.37 -1.59 13.66
CA LEU A 338 16.06 -2.46 12.72
C LEU A 338 16.37 -1.73 11.40
N THR A 339 15.37 -1.06 10.83
CA THR A 339 15.57 -0.24 9.63
C THR A 339 16.65 0.82 9.84
N TRP A 340 16.64 1.51 10.98
CA TRP A 340 17.63 2.52 11.32
C TRP A 340 19.05 1.95 11.40
N VAL A 341 19.23 0.77 12.03
CA VAL A 341 20.53 0.07 12.10
C VAL A 341 21.01 -0.33 10.71
N LEU A 342 20.14 -0.98 9.90
CA LEU A 342 20.46 -1.37 8.53
C LEU A 342 20.83 -0.14 7.67
N LEU A 343 20.20 1.01 7.93
CA LEU A 343 20.53 2.27 7.28
C LEU A 343 21.87 2.88 7.69
N GLN A 344 22.54 2.38 8.74
CA GLN A 344 23.89 2.82 9.10
C GLN A 344 24.97 2.08 8.31
N VAL A 345 24.69 0.88 7.80
CA VAL A 345 25.67 0.04 7.10
C VAL A 345 25.69 0.40 5.61
N PRO A 346 26.78 0.99 5.06
CA PRO A 346 26.78 1.60 3.72
C PRO A 346 26.30 0.69 2.59
N TYR A 347 26.71 -0.59 2.61
CA TYR A 347 26.38 -1.56 1.57
C TYR A 347 24.94 -2.11 1.71
N VAL A 348 24.41 -2.17 2.94
CA VAL A 348 23.06 -2.68 3.22
C VAL A 348 21.98 -1.64 2.90
N ARG A 349 22.31 -0.34 2.96
CA ARG A 349 21.40 0.77 2.60
C ARG A 349 20.78 0.62 1.20
N ALA A 350 21.53 0.05 0.25
CA ALA A 350 21.04 -0.21 -1.10
C ALA A 350 19.88 -1.22 -1.11
N ALA A 351 19.91 -2.23 -0.23
CA ALA A 351 18.81 -3.18 -0.04
C ALA A 351 17.55 -2.52 0.54
N LEU A 352 17.66 -1.31 1.12
CA LEU A 352 16.54 -0.49 1.59
C LEU A 352 16.19 0.64 0.61
N GLY A 353 16.68 0.58 -0.64
CA GLY A 353 16.37 1.56 -1.68
C GLY A 353 17.02 2.93 -1.48
N GLU A 354 18.00 3.02 -0.57
CA GLU A 354 18.79 4.21 -0.31
C GLU A 354 20.13 4.17 -1.06
N SER A 355 20.65 5.34 -1.42
CA SER A 355 21.93 5.42 -2.13
C SER A 355 23.09 4.97 -1.23
N ALA A 356 23.99 4.13 -1.77
CA ALA A 356 25.18 3.63 -1.06
C ALA A 356 26.08 4.75 -0.51
N ARG A 357 26.10 5.92 -1.18
CA ARG A 357 26.77 7.12 -0.71
C ARG A 357 25.78 7.97 0.10
N ARG A 358 26.11 8.31 1.35
CA ARG A 358 25.39 9.36 2.08
C ARG A 358 25.50 10.66 1.27
N PRO A 359 24.41 11.37 0.95
CA PRO A 359 24.55 12.74 0.49
C PRO A 359 25.31 13.52 1.58
N PRO A 360 26.22 14.45 1.21
CA PRO A 360 26.88 15.28 2.20
C PRO A 360 25.79 15.93 3.07
N ARG A 361 25.96 15.85 4.40
CA ARG A 361 25.08 16.56 5.34
C ARG A 361 25.03 18.01 4.86
N ARG A 362 23.88 18.48 4.37
CA ARG A 362 23.65 19.92 4.27
C ARG A 362 23.81 20.42 5.71
N ALA A 363 24.87 21.19 5.96
CA ALA A 363 25.02 21.91 7.20
C ALA A 363 23.70 22.64 7.45
N ALA A 364 23.09 22.38 8.60
CA ALA A 364 21.95 23.17 9.04
C ALA A 364 22.48 24.60 9.18
N ALA A 365 22.03 25.49 8.29
CA ALA A 365 22.13 26.92 8.44
C ALA A 365 20.72 27.43 8.72
#